data_AF-J2W794-F1
#
_entry.id   AF-J2W794-F1
#
_cell.length_a   1.000
_cell.length_b   1.000
_cell.length_c   1.000
_cell.angle_alpha   90.00
_cell.angle_beta   90.00
_cell.angle_gamma   90.00
#
_symmetry.space_group_name_H-M   'P 1'
#
loop_
_entity.id
_entity.type
_entity.pdbx_description
1 polymer ?
#
loop_
_entity_poly.entity_id
_entity_poly.type
_entity_poly.pdbx_seq_one_letter_code
_entity_poly.pdbx_strand_id
1 'polypeptide(L)'
;MNSSRPPAIIDAFDIDDRIGAFVPHGRFRINGASDGPLAGLTFAAKDLFDICGRTTGAGNPDWLRTHAPATATSPVVEALLAAGATLVGKTLTDELAYSIHGDNHHYGTPLNSAAPQRVPGGSSSGSAAAVAAG
;
A
#
# COMPACT_ATOMS: atom_id res chain seq x y z
N MET A 1 13.20 20.80 17.11
CA MET A 1 12.33 19.81 16.43
C MET A 1 12.36 20.17 14.96
N ASN A 2 13.06 19.39 14.14
CA ASN A 2 13.23 19.73 12.73
C ASN A 2 11.90 19.45 12.02
N SER A 3 11.14 20.49 11.68
CA SER A 3 9.92 20.36 10.90
C SER A 3 10.29 20.12 9.44
N SER A 4 10.79 18.92 9.12
CA SER A 4 10.92 18.51 7.73
C SER A 4 9.51 18.43 7.15
N ARG A 5 9.27 19.23 6.10
CA ARG A 5 8.04 19.17 5.31
C ARG A 5 7.76 17.71 4.95
N PRO A 6 6.52 17.21 5.10
CA PRO A 6 6.21 15.84 4.72
C PRO A 6 6.61 15.61 3.25
N PRO A 7 7.17 14.43 2.92
CA PRO A 7 7.63 14.15 1.57
C PRO A 7 6.47 14.31 0.57
N ALA A 8 6.76 14.86 -0.60
CA ALA A 8 5.75 15.17 -1.59
C ALA A 8 5.10 13.88 -2.11
N ILE A 9 3.76 13.86 -2.12
CA ILE A 9 2.98 12.83 -2.80
C ILE A 9 2.98 13.16 -4.29
N ILE A 10 3.31 12.18 -5.09
CA ILE A 10 3.28 12.25 -6.55
C ILE A 10 2.13 11.35 -7.01
N ASP A 11 1.12 11.91 -7.65
CA ASP A 11 0.03 11.13 -8.27
C ASP A 11 0.53 10.50 -9.59
N ALA A 12 1.51 9.61 -9.45
CA ALA A 12 2.06 8.76 -10.48
C ALA A 12 2.02 7.31 -10.00
N PHE A 13 1.67 6.40 -10.90
CA PHE A 13 1.65 4.96 -10.67
C PHE A 13 2.34 4.28 -11.84
N ASP A 14 3.61 3.96 -11.65
CA ASP A 14 4.52 3.37 -12.63
C ASP A 14 4.62 1.83 -12.51
N ILE A 15 3.74 1.22 -11.70
CA ILE A 15 3.63 -0.23 -11.54
C ILE A 15 2.64 -0.80 -12.56
N ASP A 16 3.09 -1.81 -13.32
CA ASP A 16 2.22 -2.63 -14.16
C ASP A 16 1.53 -3.70 -13.30
N ASP A 17 0.39 -3.33 -12.70
CA ASP A 17 -0.36 -4.17 -11.75
C ASP A 17 -1.17 -5.29 -12.44
N ARG A 18 -0.46 -6.22 -13.09
CA ARG A 18 -1.07 -7.35 -13.82
C ARG A 18 -1.80 -8.34 -12.92
N ILE A 19 -1.48 -8.33 -11.63
CA ILE A 19 -2.02 -9.28 -10.66
C ILE A 19 -3.13 -8.69 -9.78
N GLY A 20 -3.47 -7.40 -9.93
CA GLY A 20 -4.52 -6.75 -9.15
C GLY A 20 -4.19 -6.60 -7.67
N ALA A 21 -2.92 -6.33 -7.33
CA ALA A 21 -2.47 -6.21 -5.95
C ALA A 21 -2.71 -4.84 -5.32
N PHE A 22 -3.00 -3.79 -6.09
CA PHE A 22 -3.10 -2.42 -5.61
C PHE A 22 -4.53 -1.88 -5.64
N VAL A 23 -4.89 -1.12 -4.60
CA VAL A 23 -6.20 -0.45 -4.54
C VAL A 23 -6.22 0.84 -5.38
N PRO A 24 -7.35 1.21 -6.01
CA PRO A 24 -7.41 2.39 -6.89
C PRO A 24 -7.01 3.72 -6.22
N HIS A 25 -7.44 3.97 -4.98
CA HIS A 25 -7.10 5.18 -4.21
C HIS A 25 -5.64 5.21 -3.73
N GLY A 26 -4.96 4.08 -3.83
CA GLY A 26 -3.60 3.82 -3.43
C GLY A 26 -2.54 4.01 -4.51
N ARG A 27 -2.93 4.46 -5.70
CA ARG A 27 -2.05 4.59 -6.87
C ARG A 27 -1.32 5.93 -6.86
N PHE A 28 -0.36 6.06 -5.95
CA PHE A 28 0.49 7.23 -5.79
C PHE A 28 1.88 6.81 -5.30
N ARG A 29 2.83 7.74 -5.40
CA ARG A 29 4.23 7.54 -5.00
C ARG A 29 4.66 8.55 -3.96
N ILE A 30 5.52 8.14 -3.03
CA ILE A 30 6.22 9.02 -2.09
C ILE A 30 7.70 8.63 -2.11
N ASN A 31 8.54 9.53 -2.59
CA ASN A 31 9.98 9.30 -2.62
C ASN A 31 10.53 9.26 -1.18
N GLY A 32 11.41 8.29 -0.92
CA GLY A 32 12.21 8.26 0.29
C GLY A 32 13.30 9.33 0.30
N ALA A 33 14.10 9.35 1.36
CA ALA A 33 15.33 10.12 1.42
C ALA A 33 16.25 9.81 0.24
N SER A 34 17.08 10.77 -0.17
CA SER A 34 18.02 10.61 -1.29
C SER A 34 19.14 9.60 -1.01
N ASP A 35 19.36 9.26 0.26
CA ASP A 35 20.37 8.36 0.76
C ASP A 35 19.80 7.47 1.88
N GLY A 36 20.62 6.52 2.35
CA GLY A 36 20.24 5.56 3.39
C GLY A 36 20.34 4.11 2.92
N PRO A 37 20.20 3.15 3.85
CA PRO A 37 20.41 1.73 3.58
C PRO A 37 19.39 1.12 2.62
N LEU A 38 18.26 1.80 2.36
CA LEU A 38 17.22 1.37 1.43
C LEU A 38 17.10 2.29 0.21
N ALA A 39 18.05 3.22 0.02
CA ALA A 39 18.06 4.12 -1.13
C ALA A 39 18.04 3.33 -2.44
N GLY A 40 17.14 3.72 -3.36
CA GLY A 40 16.94 3.05 -4.64
C GLY A 40 16.02 1.82 -4.57
N LEU A 41 15.58 1.39 -3.38
CA LEU A 41 14.58 0.33 -3.22
C LEU A 41 13.16 0.90 -3.17
N THR A 42 12.19 0.04 -3.46
CA THR A 42 10.76 0.35 -3.44
C THR A 42 10.01 -0.55 -2.47
N PHE A 43 8.91 -0.05 -1.92
CA PHE A 43 7.97 -0.84 -1.13
C PHE A 43 6.54 -0.40 -1.39
N ALA A 44 5.59 -1.29 -1.10
CA ALA A 44 4.17 -0.97 -1.06
C ALA A 44 3.66 -1.14 0.38
N ALA A 45 2.67 -0.34 0.77
CA ALA A 45 2.09 -0.39 2.10
C ALA A 45 0.66 -0.92 2.03
N LYS A 46 0.31 -1.92 2.85
CA LYS A 46 -1.08 -2.40 2.97
C LYS A 46 -2.03 -1.23 3.22
N ASP A 47 -3.24 -1.28 2.66
CA ASP A 47 -4.32 -0.29 2.83
C ASP A 47 -4.92 -0.24 4.25
N LEU A 48 -4.06 -0.35 5.26
CA LEU A 48 -4.30 -0.16 6.69
C LEU A 48 -3.24 0.75 7.34
N PHE A 49 -2.16 1.06 6.62
CA PHE A 49 -1.14 1.99 7.10
C PHE A 49 -1.46 3.42 6.66
N ASP A 50 -1.60 4.32 7.60
CA ASP A 50 -1.89 5.71 7.31
C ASP A 50 -0.76 6.43 6.56
N ILE A 51 -1.17 7.34 5.66
CA ILE A 51 -0.34 8.30 4.95
C ILE A 51 -0.94 9.68 5.20
N CYS A 52 -0.17 10.60 5.75
CA CYS A 52 -0.64 11.95 6.04
C CYS A 52 -1.30 12.60 4.82
N GLY A 53 -2.51 13.13 4.99
CA GLY A 53 -3.28 13.77 3.93
C GLY A 53 -4.00 12.82 2.97
N ARG A 54 -3.96 11.50 3.18
CA ARG A 54 -4.73 10.51 2.42
C ARG A 54 -5.66 9.73 3.34
N THR A 55 -6.83 9.35 2.83
CA THR A 55 -7.73 8.45 3.55
C THR A 55 -7.30 7.01 3.33
N THR A 56 -7.13 6.25 4.42
CA THR A 56 -6.90 4.80 4.40
C THR A 56 -8.22 4.09 4.14
N GLY A 57 -8.26 3.19 3.15
CA GLY A 57 -9.51 2.57 2.71
C GLY A 57 -9.90 1.31 3.46
N ALA A 58 -8.98 0.66 4.16
CA ALA A 58 -9.21 -0.59 4.89
C ALA A 58 -9.87 -1.68 4.02
N GLY A 59 -9.65 -1.67 2.70
CA GLY A 59 -10.30 -2.61 1.79
C GLY A 59 -11.84 -2.45 1.72
N ASN A 60 -12.40 -1.31 2.11
CA ASN A 60 -13.85 -1.04 2.08
C ASN A 60 -14.15 0.36 1.50
N PRO A 61 -14.99 0.49 0.46
CA PRO A 61 -15.30 1.77 -0.17
C PRO A 61 -16.13 2.72 0.73
N ASP A 62 -17.00 2.20 1.60
CA ASP A 62 -17.74 3.01 2.56
C ASP A 62 -16.85 3.53 3.69
N TRP A 63 -15.90 2.72 4.17
CA TRP A 63 -14.86 3.16 5.11
C TRP A 63 -14.08 4.31 4.50
N LEU A 64 -13.57 4.13 3.27
CA LEU A 64 -12.85 5.17 2.53
C LEU A 64 -13.67 6.46 2.37
N ARG A 65 -14.98 6.34 2.09
CA ARG A 65 -15.87 7.49 1.87
C ARG A 65 -16.22 8.24 3.15
N THR A 66 -16.26 7.56 4.29
CA THR A 66 -16.77 8.11 5.56
C THR A 66 -15.68 8.61 6.50
N HIS A 67 -14.43 8.18 6.31
CA HIS A 67 -13.32 8.57 7.17
C HIS A 67 -12.52 9.75 6.61
N ALA A 68 -12.08 10.62 7.52
CA ALA A 68 -11.23 11.75 7.16
C ALA A 68 -9.83 11.28 6.74
N PRO A 69 -9.11 12.07 5.93
CA PRO A 69 -7.70 11.83 5.67
C PRO A 69 -6.88 11.75 6.96
N ALA A 70 -5.86 10.88 6.99
CA ALA A 70 -5.02 10.73 8.15
C ALA A 70 -4.21 12.01 8.44
N THR A 71 -4.05 12.33 9.73
CA THR A 71 -3.30 13.49 10.20
C THR A 71 -1.79 13.24 10.31
N ALA A 72 -1.38 11.97 10.29
CA ALA A 72 0.00 11.54 10.36
C ALA A 72 0.24 10.29 9.48
N THR A 73 1.48 10.09 9.08
CA THR A 73 1.91 8.87 8.40
C THR A 73 2.25 7.81 9.45
N SER A 74 1.96 6.54 9.17
CA SER A 74 2.32 5.44 10.09
C SER A 74 3.83 5.42 10.36
N PRO A 75 4.30 5.27 11.62
CA PRO A 75 5.73 5.34 11.95
C PRO A 75 6.62 4.37 11.16
N VAL A 76 6.10 3.18 10.81
CA VAL A 76 6.84 2.22 9.98
C VAL A 76 7.05 2.71 8.56
N VAL A 77 6.08 3.42 7.98
CA VAL A 77 6.20 4.02 6.65
C VAL A 77 7.17 5.19 6.71
N GLU A 78 7.11 6.03 7.76
CA GLU A 78 8.07 7.12 7.96
C GLU A 78 9.50 6.59 8.08
N ALA A 79 9.72 5.49 8.82
CA ALA A 79 11.02 4.86 8.97
C ALA A 79 11.58 4.32 7.65
N LEU A 80 10.74 3.69 6.82
CA LEU A 80 11.15 3.19 5.50
C LEU A 80 11.51 4.34 4.54
N LEU A 81 10.70 5.40 4.52
CA LEU A 81 10.98 6.61 3.74
C LEU A 81 12.28 7.28 4.20
N ALA A 82 12.49 7.43 5.52
CA ALA A 82 13.70 8.01 6.08
C ALA A 82 14.95 7.17 5.80
N ALA A 83 14.81 5.84 5.66
CA ALA A 83 15.89 4.94 5.28
C ALA A 83 16.18 4.95 3.75
N GLY A 84 15.43 5.72 2.96
CA GLY A 84 15.63 5.91 1.53
C GLY A 84 14.71 5.09 0.60
N ALA A 85 13.85 4.23 1.15
CA ALA A 85 12.93 3.43 0.34
C ALA A 85 11.80 4.30 -0.21
N THR A 86 11.38 4.05 -1.45
CA THR A 86 10.25 4.76 -2.06
C THR A 86 8.95 3.95 -1.91
N LEU A 87 7.90 4.59 -1.39
CA LEU A 87 6.54 4.03 -1.41
C LEU A 87 5.96 4.15 -2.82
N VAL A 88 5.55 3.03 -3.42
CA VAL A 88 4.97 3.00 -4.79
C VAL A 88 3.45 2.79 -4.83
N GLY A 89 2.82 2.65 -3.68
CA GLY A 89 1.36 2.64 -3.57
C GLY A 89 0.82 1.82 -2.40
N LYS A 90 -0.51 1.70 -2.37
CA LYS A 90 -1.24 0.92 -1.36
C LYS A 90 -1.70 -0.43 -1.91
N THR A 91 -1.40 -1.50 -1.19
CA THR A 91 -1.84 -2.85 -1.56
C THR A 91 -3.19 -3.20 -0.96
N LEU A 92 -3.91 -4.05 -1.68
CA LEU A 92 -5.19 -4.64 -1.30
C LEU A 92 -5.08 -5.46 -0.02
N THR A 93 -6.17 -5.42 0.76
CA THR A 93 -6.39 -6.21 1.95
C THR A 93 -7.76 -6.86 1.88
N ASP A 94 -7.94 -7.96 2.60
CA ASP A 94 -9.30 -8.38 2.97
C ASP A 94 -9.98 -7.23 3.69
N GLU A 95 -11.28 -7.08 3.45
CA GLU A 95 -12.10 -6.02 4.00
C GLU A 95 -11.92 -5.92 5.53
N LEU A 96 -11.50 -4.75 6.01
CA LEU A 96 -11.21 -4.45 7.41
C LEU A 96 -10.19 -5.40 8.08
N ALA A 97 -9.37 -6.10 7.27
CA ALA A 97 -8.54 -7.22 7.68
C ALA A 97 -9.30 -8.39 8.34
N TYR A 98 -10.59 -8.54 8.07
CA TYR A 98 -11.46 -9.53 8.70
C TYR A 98 -11.64 -10.81 7.85
N SER A 99 -10.52 -11.38 7.40
CA SER A 99 -10.47 -12.69 6.74
C SER A 99 -9.00 -13.17 6.66
N ILE A 100 -8.82 -14.42 6.24
CA ILE A 100 -7.53 -15.04 5.93
C ILE A 100 -7.44 -15.57 4.50
N HIS A 101 -8.49 -15.35 3.69
CA HIS A 101 -8.63 -16.00 2.39
C HIS A 101 -7.93 -15.20 1.29
N GLY A 102 -7.95 -13.86 1.34
CA GLY A 102 -7.25 -13.01 0.41
C GLY A 102 -8.11 -12.38 -0.70
N ASP A 103 -9.42 -12.65 -0.70
CA ASP A 103 -10.40 -12.02 -1.59
C ASP A 103 -11.04 -10.79 -0.97
N ASN A 104 -11.35 -9.81 -1.83
CA ASN A 104 -12.10 -8.62 -1.45
C ASN A 104 -13.27 -8.43 -2.40
N HIS A 105 -14.50 -8.40 -1.88
CA HIS A 105 -15.71 -8.27 -2.70
C HIS A 105 -15.72 -7.00 -3.57
N HIS A 106 -15.13 -5.91 -3.07
CA HIS A 106 -15.19 -4.59 -3.73
C HIS A 106 -14.08 -4.39 -4.75
N TYR A 107 -12.91 -4.96 -4.50
CA TYR A 107 -11.70 -4.70 -5.28
C TYR A 107 -11.14 -5.93 -5.99
N GLY A 108 -11.73 -7.11 -5.77
CA GLY A 108 -11.30 -8.38 -6.35
C GLY A 108 -10.27 -9.13 -5.52
N THR A 109 -9.65 -10.13 -6.13
CA THR A 109 -8.67 -11.02 -5.51
C THR A 109 -7.35 -10.95 -6.28
N PRO A 110 -6.22 -10.59 -5.62
CA PRO A 110 -4.93 -10.60 -6.28
C PRO A 110 -4.55 -12.00 -6.77
N LEU A 111 -3.90 -12.09 -7.94
CA LEU A 111 -3.44 -13.36 -8.48
C LEU A 111 -2.32 -13.95 -7.62
N ASN A 112 -2.46 -15.21 -7.20
CA ASN A 112 -1.35 -15.97 -6.63
C ASN A 112 -0.39 -16.41 -7.75
N SER A 113 0.75 -15.74 -7.90
CA SER A 113 1.73 -16.00 -8.97
C SER A 113 2.30 -17.43 -8.95
N ALA A 114 2.40 -18.06 -7.77
CA ALA A 114 2.87 -19.43 -7.62
C ALA A 114 1.79 -20.49 -7.91
N ALA A 115 0.52 -20.13 -7.78
CA ALA A 115 -0.60 -21.02 -8.05
C ALA A 115 -1.84 -20.23 -8.50
N PRO A 116 -1.95 -19.85 -9.79
CA PRO A 116 -2.98 -18.95 -10.32
C PRO A 116 -4.45 -19.36 -10.08
N GLN A 117 -4.69 -20.63 -9.76
CA GLN A 117 -6.03 -21.18 -9.46
C GLN A 117 -6.31 -21.28 -7.95
N ARG A 118 -5.45 -20.70 -7.11
CA ARG A 118 -5.58 -20.67 -5.65
C ARG A 118 -5.58 -19.22 -5.17
N VAL A 119 -6.17 -19.02 -4.01
CA VAL A 119 -6.11 -17.71 -3.35
C VAL A 119 -4.69 -17.36 -2.90
N PRO A 120 -4.35 -16.06 -2.81
CA PRO A 120 -3.05 -15.61 -2.29
C PRO A 120 -2.95 -15.71 -0.76
N GLY A 121 -4.08 -15.89 -0.06
CA GLY A 121 -4.16 -15.80 1.40
C GLY A 121 -4.33 -14.35 1.88
N GLY A 122 -4.82 -14.20 3.10
CA GLY A 122 -5.22 -12.93 3.69
C GLY A 122 -4.78 -12.74 5.14
N SER A 123 -5.02 -11.58 5.74
CA SER A 123 -5.68 -10.42 5.11
C SER A 123 -4.75 -9.56 4.25
N SER A 124 -3.46 -9.83 4.22
CA SER A 124 -2.46 -9.03 3.49
C SER A 124 -2.24 -9.53 2.06
N SER A 125 -3.33 -9.83 1.34
CA SER A 125 -3.29 -10.49 0.03
C SER A 125 -2.51 -9.72 -1.02
N GLY A 126 -2.81 -8.43 -1.21
CA GLY A 126 -2.12 -7.60 -2.18
C GLY A 126 -0.63 -7.46 -1.86
N SER A 127 -0.27 -7.35 -0.57
CA SER A 127 1.13 -7.26 -0.14
C SER A 127 1.93 -8.53 -0.49
N ALA A 128 1.39 -9.70 -0.16
CA ALA A 128 2.07 -10.97 -0.44
C ALA A 128 2.14 -11.24 -1.95
N ALA A 129 1.04 -11.00 -2.67
CA ALA A 129 0.98 -11.20 -4.11
C ALA A 129 1.94 -10.28 -4.88
N ALA A 130 2.01 -8.99 -4.52
CA ALA A 130 2.93 -8.04 -5.15
C ALA A 130 4.39 -8.49 -5.00
N VAL A 131 4.83 -8.81 -3.79
CA VAL A 131 6.20 -9.29 -3.56
C VAL A 131 6.49 -10.59 -4.31
N ALA A 132 5.52 -11.50 -4.39
CA ALA A 132 5.67 -12.77 -5.09
C ALA A 132 5.66 -12.63 -6.63
N ALA A 133 5.19 -11.51 -7.17
CA ALA A 133 5.15 -11.23 -8.60
C ALA A 133 6.41 -10.51 -9.11
N GLY A 134 7.18 -9.88 -8.20
CA GLY A 134 8.35 -9.05 -8.52
C GLY A 134 7.97 -7.62 -8.89
#